data_AF-G7YD98-F1
#
_entry.id   AF-G7YD98-F1
#
_cell.length_a   1.000
_cell.length_b   1.000
_cell.length_c   1.000
_cell.angle_alpha   90.00
_cell.angle_beta   90.00
_cell.angle_gamma   90.00
#
_symmetry.space_group_name_H-M   'P 1'
#
loop_
_entity.id
_entity.type
_entity.pdbx_description
1 polymer ?
#
loop_
_entity_poly.entity_id
_entity_poly.type
_entity_poly.pdbx_seq_one_letter_code
_entity_poly.pdbx_strand_id
1 'polypeptide(L)'
;MSLCLMSEVTPDKIHSSSSGYTDIRAELNSHTLASRLEQFITPAEMEPLDVNSTARDVEDYLERFDIWCLTKSDMDDKKLTAYFLHFVGKEAYTLIKNLVYPESPVDISYNELKKKVLQHFKPINFVAAERARFNGL
;
A
#
# COMPACT_ATOMS: atom_id res chain seq x y z
N MET A 1 62.67 -57.84 -4.05
CA MET A 1 63.58 -56.70 -4.32
C MET A 1 62.85 -55.74 -5.24
N SER A 2 62.78 -54.43 -5.06
CA SER A 2 62.99 -53.50 -3.96
C SER A 2 62.33 -52.19 -4.45
N LEU A 3 61.79 -51.41 -3.51
CA LEU A 3 61.26 -50.06 -3.69
C LEU A 3 62.16 -49.14 -4.52
N CYS A 4 61.56 -48.14 -5.17
CA CYS A 4 62.05 -46.76 -5.02
C CYS A 4 60.89 -45.76 -5.00
N LEU A 5 60.96 -44.83 -4.06
CA LEU A 5 59.98 -43.84 -3.63
C LEU A 5 60.41 -42.43 -4.13
N MET A 6 59.45 -41.51 -4.21
CA MET A 6 59.53 -40.06 -3.89
C MET A 6 59.82 -38.99 -4.98
N SER A 7 58.89 -38.01 -5.01
CA SER A 7 59.03 -36.56 -5.25
C SER A 7 59.18 -36.07 -6.70
N GLU A 8 58.61 -34.94 -7.19
CA GLU A 8 58.34 -33.63 -6.58
C GLU A 8 57.09 -32.93 -7.18
N VAL A 9 56.44 -32.08 -6.37
CA VAL A 9 55.46 -31.05 -6.78
C VAL A 9 56.21 -29.71 -6.86
N THR A 10 55.97 -28.89 -7.90
CA THR A 10 55.79 -27.42 -7.79
C THR A 10 55.35 -26.77 -9.11
N PRO A 11 54.76 -25.55 -9.05
CA PRO A 11 53.75 -25.06 -10.01
C PRO A 11 54.28 -23.96 -10.95
N ASP A 12 53.60 -23.72 -12.07
CA ASP A 12 53.66 -22.38 -12.69
C ASP A 12 52.35 -21.91 -13.30
N LYS A 13 52.05 -20.64 -12.98
CA LYS A 13 50.82 -19.89 -13.23
C LYS A 13 50.72 -19.45 -14.68
N ILE A 14 49.54 -19.62 -15.28
CA ILE A 14 49.05 -18.68 -16.31
C ILE A 14 47.83 -17.98 -15.73
N HIS A 15 48.02 -16.71 -15.37
CA HIS A 15 46.97 -15.80 -14.91
C HIS A 15 46.24 -15.27 -16.15
N SER A 16 45.10 -15.88 -16.52
CA SER A 16 44.15 -15.23 -17.42
C SER A 16 43.24 -14.34 -16.58
N SER A 17 43.51 -13.04 -16.59
CA SER A 17 42.63 -12.01 -16.05
C SER A 17 41.34 -11.97 -16.89
N SER A 18 40.32 -12.73 -16.46
CA SER A 18 38.96 -12.58 -16.98
C SER A 18 38.17 -11.77 -15.95
N SER A 19 37.97 -10.50 -16.35
CA SER A 19 37.13 -9.46 -15.76
C SER A 19 36.12 -9.94 -14.71
N GLY A 20 36.27 -9.41 -13.48
CA GLY A 20 35.35 -9.58 -12.35
C GLY A 20 34.00 -8.87 -12.55
N TYR A 21 33.34 -9.11 -13.67
CA TYR A 21 31.90 -8.88 -13.82
C TYR A 21 31.23 -10.25 -13.75
N THR A 22 31.15 -10.82 -12.55
CA THR A 22 30.15 -11.85 -12.27
C THR A 22 28.78 -11.20 -12.39
N ASP A 23 28.15 -11.52 -13.50
CA ASP A 23 26.76 -11.36 -13.88
C ASP A 23 25.83 -10.71 -12.83
N ILE A 24 25.71 -9.39 -12.89
CA ILE A 24 24.72 -8.60 -12.15
C ILE A 24 23.27 -9.03 -12.44
N ARG A 25 23.04 -9.86 -13.47
CA ARG A 25 21.71 -10.43 -13.76
C ARG A 25 21.43 -11.71 -12.98
N ALA A 26 22.46 -12.43 -12.52
CA ALA A 26 22.30 -13.65 -11.74
C ALA A 26 22.11 -13.37 -10.25
N GLU A 27 22.69 -12.28 -9.72
CA GLU A 27 22.56 -11.87 -8.31
C GLU A 27 21.31 -11.01 -8.05
N LEU A 28 20.27 -11.19 -8.85
CA LEU A 28 18.96 -10.63 -8.53
C LEU A 28 18.21 -11.65 -7.68
N ASN A 29 18.66 -11.81 -6.44
CA ASN A 29 18.11 -12.76 -5.48
C ASN A 29 16.59 -12.58 -5.40
N SER A 30 15.83 -13.68 -5.50
CA SER A 30 14.36 -13.69 -5.44
C SER A 30 13.81 -12.89 -4.26
N HIS A 31 14.54 -12.85 -3.14
CA HIS A 31 14.21 -12.06 -1.97
C HIS A 31 14.34 -10.55 -2.22
N THR A 32 15.37 -10.10 -2.93
CA THR A 32 15.56 -8.69 -3.33
C THR A 32 14.50 -8.27 -4.35
N LEU A 33 14.12 -9.16 -5.27
CA LEU A 33 12.98 -8.93 -6.16
C LEU A 33 11.66 -8.87 -5.41
N ALA A 34 11.43 -9.79 -4.46
CA ALA A 34 10.25 -9.77 -3.62
C ALA A 34 10.16 -8.47 -2.82
N SER A 35 11.25 -8.04 -2.16
CA SER A 35 11.28 -6.77 -1.43
C SER A 35 11.14 -5.53 -2.34
N ARG A 36 11.69 -5.56 -3.57
CA ARG A 36 11.54 -4.46 -4.55
C ARG A 36 10.16 -4.44 -5.22
N LEU A 37 9.52 -5.59 -5.38
CA LEU A 37 8.13 -5.72 -5.82
C LEU A 37 7.18 -5.29 -4.71
N GLU A 38 7.46 -5.64 -3.45
CA GLU A 38 6.73 -5.16 -2.27
C GLU A 38 6.80 -3.63 -2.16
N GLN A 39 7.97 -3.02 -2.42
CA GLN A 39 8.11 -1.55 -2.53
C GLN A 39 7.33 -0.93 -3.69
N PHE A 40 7.13 -1.65 -4.80
CA PHE A 40 6.29 -1.22 -5.92
C PHE A 40 4.78 -1.45 -5.66
N ILE A 41 4.45 -2.33 -4.71
CA ILE A 41 3.09 -2.70 -4.33
C ILE A 41 2.59 -1.85 -3.14
N THR A 42 3.46 -1.37 -2.25
CA THR A 42 3.10 -0.28 -1.33
C THR A 42 2.86 0.99 -2.14
N PRO A 43 1.65 1.60 -2.08
CA PRO A 43 1.47 2.87 -2.77
C PRO A 43 2.46 3.86 -2.15
N ALA A 44 3.15 4.61 -3.01
CA ALA A 44 3.71 5.88 -2.60
C ALA A 44 2.62 6.62 -1.80
N GLU A 45 2.98 6.97 -0.56
CA GLU A 45 2.14 7.46 0.54
C GLU A 45 0.78 8.01 0.09
N MET A 46 -0.30 7.24 0.31
CA MET A 46 -1.64 7.81 0.27
C MET A 46 -1.76 8.81 1.42
N GLU A 47 -1.77 10.10 1.07
CA GLU A 47 -1.97 11.19 2.03
C GLU A 47 -3.20 10.91 2.92
N PRO A 48 -3.07 10.99 4.26
CA PRO A 48 -4.19 10.79 5.18
C PRO A 48 -5.40 11.66 4.86
N LEU A 49 -6.60 11.16 5.17
CA LEU A 49 -7.82 11.93 4.99
C LEU A 49 -7.92 13.00 6.09
N ASP A 50 -7.91 14.27 5.69
CA ASP A 50 -8.17 15.40 6.60
C ASP A 50 -9.67 15.43 6.97
N VAL A 51 -9.95 15.51 8.28
CA VAL A 51 -11.33 15.60 8.80
C VAL A 51 -12.04 16.90 8.45
N ASN A 52 -11.31 17.91 7.94
CA ASN A 52 -11.84 19.17 7.45
C ASN A 52 -12.02 19.20 5.92
N SER A 53 -11.75 18.09 5.25
CA SER A 53 -11.90 17.93 3.79
C SER A 53 -13.33 18.24 3.32
N THR A 54 -13.46 18.75 2.09
CA THR A 54 -14.78 18.89 1.47
C THR A 54 -15.34 17.53 1.07
N ALA A 55 -16.65 17.46 0.81
CA ALA A 55 -17.28 16.23 0.30
C ALA A 55 -16.62 15.71 -1.00
N ARG A 56 -16.14 16.63 -1.85
CA ARG A 56 -15.45 16.27 -3.10
C ARG A 56 -14.08 15.65 -2.82
N ASP A 57 -13.29 16.26 -1.93
CA ASP A 57 -11.95 15.74 -1.59
C ASP A 57 -12.04 14.34 -0.98
N VAL A 58 -13.09 14.07 -0.21
CA VAL A 58 -13.38 12.76 0.38
C VAL A 58 -13.75 11.75 -0.70
N GLU A 59 -14.57 12.14 -1.69
CA GLU A 59 -14.90 11.29 -2.85
C GLU A 59 -13.63 10.94 -3.64
N ASP A 60 -12.78 11.92 -3.95
CA ASP A 60 -11.52 11.74 -4.68
C ASP A 60 -10.55 10.81 -3.91
N TYR A 61 -10.47 10.96 -2.59
CA TYR A 61 -9.68 10.08 -1.73
C TYR A 61 -10.17 8.62 -1.81
N LEU A 62 -11.48 8.41 -1.71
CA LEU A 62 -12.09 7.07 -1.77
C LEU A 62 -11.92 6.43 -3.15
N GLU A 63 -12.03 7.20 -4.23
CA GLU A 63 -11.78 6.70 -5.59
C GLU A 63 -10.32 6.29 -5.77
N ARG A 64 -9.37 7.09 -5.28
CA ARG A 64 -7.95 6.71 -5.26
C ARG A 64 -7.70 5.43 -4.48
N PHE A 65 -8.37 5.26 -3.33
CA PHE A 65 -8.31 4.02 -2.56
C PHE A 65 -8.84 2.84 -3.37
N ASP A 66 -10.01 2.98 -4.03
CA ASP A 66 -10.58 1.92 -4.87
C ASP A 66 -9.62 1.53 -6.02
N ILE A 67 -9.05 2.52 -6.72
CA ILE A 67 -8.07 2.29 -7.79
C ILE A 67 -6.85 1.54 -7.26
N TRP A 68 -6.35 1.94 -6.09
CA TRP A 68 -5.26 1.23 -5.44
C TRP A 68 -5.64 -0.22 -5.11
N CYS A 69 -6.87 -0.47 -4.66
CA CYS A 69 -7.37 -1.81 -4.40
C CYS A 69 -7.36 -2.70 -5.64
N LEU A 70 -7.66 -2.14 -6.83
CA LEU A 70 -7.62 -2.89 -8.10
C LEU A 70 -6.22 -3.41 -8.45
N THR A 71 -5.16 -2.79 -7.91
CA THR A 71 -3.78 -3.24 -8.12
C THR A 71 -3.41 -4.46 -7.26
N LYS A 72 -4.27 -4.85 -6.31
CA LYS A 72 -4.04 -5.97 -5.39
C LYS A 72 -4.75 -7.22 -5.88
N SER A 73 -3.99 -8.29 -6.07
CA SER A 73 -4.57 -9.63 -6.16
C SER A 73 -5.03 -10.08 -4.77
N ASP A 74 -6.22 -10.70 -4.68
CA ASP A 74 -6.71 -11.44 -3.50
C ASP A 74 -6.97 -10.62 -2.22
N MET A 75 -7.72 -9.52 -2.34
CA MET A 75 -8.32 -8.84 -1.18
C MET A 75 -9.69 -9.41 -0.84
N ASP A 76 -9.78 -10.02 0.35
CA ASP A 76 -11.06 -10.27 0.99
C ASP A 76 -11.58 -9.00 1.71
N ASP A 77 -12.86 -9.02 2.09
CA ASP A 77 -13.53 -7.88 2.72
C ASP A 77 -12.85 -7.42 4.02
N LYS A 78 -12.27 -8.34 4.79
CA LYS A 78 -11.57 -8.00 6.04
C LYS A 78 -10.26 -7.28 5.76
N LYS A 79 -9.47 -7.77 4.79
CA LYS A 79 -8.24 -7.12 4.34
C LYS A 79 -8.54 -5.74 3.77
N LEU A 80 -9.56 -5.62 2.92
CA LEU A 80 -9.99 -4.35 2.34
C LEU A 80 -10.34 -3.33 3.43
N THR A 81 -11.13 -3.75 4.42
CA THR A 81 -11.48 -2.94 5.59
C THR A 81 -10.24 -2.53 6.40
N ALA A 82 -9.35 -3.47 6.69
CA ALA A 82 -8.12 -3.20 7.44
C ALA A 82 -7.19 -2.21 6.71
N TYR A 83 -7.03 -2.35 5.39
CA TYR A 83 -6.26 -1.41 4.58
C TYR A 83 -6.88 -0.02 4.59
N PHE A 84 -8.20 0.08 4.43
CA PHE A 84 -8.87 1.37 4.49
C PHE A 84 -8.61 2.07 5.83
N LEU A 85 -8.78 1.36 6.95
CA LEU A 85 -8.54 1.92 8.29
C LEU A 85 -7.07 2.29 8.53
N HIS A 86 -6.13 1.62 7.85
CA HIS A 86 -4.71 1.96 7.90
C HIS A 86 -4.40 3.25 7.11
N PHE A 87 -4.89 3.36 5.88
CA PHE A 87 -4.59 4.49 4.99
C PHE A 87 -5.33 5.77 5.34
N VAL A 88 -6.50 5.68 5.98
CA VAL A 88 -7.32 6.86 6.29
C VAL A 88 -6.63 7.83 7.25
N GLY A 89 -5.67 7.33 8.04
CA GLY A 89 -4.92 8.13 9.01
C GLY A 89 -5.63 8.30 10.35
N LYS A 90 -4.89 8.82 11.33
CA LYS A 90 -5.29 8.82 12.75
C LYS A 90 -6.59 9.59 13.04
N GLU A 91 -6.73 10.79 12.47
CA GLU A 91 -7.87 11.67 12.77
C GLU A 91 -9.16 11.14 12.15
N ALA A 92 -9.12 10.78 10.86
CA ALA A 92 -10.24 10.16 10.19
C ALA A 92 -10.57 8.77 10.75
N TYR A 93 -9.60 7.98 11.22
CA TYR A 93 -9.86 6.74 11.95
C TYR A 93 -10.65 6.99 13.24
N THR A 94 -10.31 8.07 13.97
CA THR A 94 -11.05 8.48 15.17
C THR A 94 -12.48 8.90 14.84
N LEU A 95 -12.68 9.64 13.74
CA LEU A 95 -14.00 9.95 13.22
C LEU A 95 -14.79 8.68 12.88
N ILE A 96 -14.18 7.74 12.15
CA ILE A 96 -14.82 6.48 11.78
C ILE A 96 -15.25 5.70 13.03
N LYS A 97 -14.38 5.59 14.05
CA LYS A 97 -14.73 4.97 15.35
C LYS A 97 -15.98 5.58 15.96
N ASN A 98 -16.12 6.90 15.91
CA ASN A 98 -17.29 7.58 16.44
C ASN A 98 -18.54 7.34 15.59
N LEU A 99 -18.40 7.25 14.26
CA LEU A 99 -19.52 7.00 13.32
C LEU A 99 -20.11 5.59 13.41
N VAL A 100 -19.33 4.60 13.86
CA VAL A 100 -19.77 3.19 13.94
C VAL A 100 -19.99 2.70 15.37
N TYR A 101 -19.78 3.55 16.38
CA TYR A 101 -20.01 3.19 17.77
C TYR A 101 -21.46 2.69 17.98
N PRO A 102 -21.68 1.58 18.73
CA PRO A 102 -20.73 0.86 19.60
C PRO A 102 -19.93 -0.26 18.91
N GLU A 103 -20.11 -0.48 17.62
CA GLU A 103 -19.43 -1.52 16.87
C GLU A 103 -17.94 -1.19 16.66
N SER A 104 -17.12 -2.22 16.43
CA SER A 104 -15.71 -2.02 16.10
C SER A 104 -15.56 -1.73 14.60
N PRO A 105 -14.79 -0.71 14.18
CA PRO A 105 -14.61 -0.40 12.76
C PRO A 105 -14.09 -1.56 11.91
N VAL A 106 -13.32 -2.48 12.49
CA VAL A 106 -12.77 -3.65 11.79
C VAL A 106 -13.83 -4.71 11.45
N ASP A 107 -14.95 -4.70 12.18
CA ASP A 107 -16.07 -5.62 11.99
C ASP A 107 -17.09 -5.10 10.96
N ILE A 108 -16.99 -3.81 10.60
CA ILE A 108 -17.83 -3.16 9.60
C ILE A 108 -17.18 -3.28 8.23
N SER A 109 -17.92 -3.72 7.21
CA SER A 109 -17.40 -3.81 5.85
C SER A 109 -16.95 -2.44 5.31
N TYR A 110 -15.91 -2.44 4.46
CA TYR A 110 -15.43 -1.24 3.77
C TYR A 110 -16.56 -0.46 3.08
N ASN A 111 -17.47 -1.14 2.36
CA ASN A 111 -18.57 -0.49 1.66
C ASN A 111 -19.50 0.28 2.60
N GLU A 112 -19.74 -0.26 3.79
CA GLU A 112 -20.54 0.42 4.81
C GLU A 112 -19.78 1.58 5.46
N LEU A 113 -18.49 1.41 5.75
CA LEU A 113 -17.63 2.49 6.23
C LEU A 113 -17.58 3.64 5.22
N LYS A 114 -17.35 3.34 3.94
CA LYS A 114 -17.34 4.31 2.82
C LYS A 114 -18.62 5.11 2.79
N LYS A 115 -19.77 4.45 2.88
CA LYS A 115 -21.08 5.12 2.90
C LYS A 115 -21.23 6.04 4.10
N LYS A 116 -20.88 5.59 5.31
CA LYS A 116 -20.96 6.40 6.55
C LYS A 116 -20.04 7.62 6.48
N VAL A 117 -18.82 7.46 5.98
CA VAL A 117 -17.88 8.57 5.74
C VAL A 117 -18.48 9.56 4.75
N LEU A 118 -18.93 9.11 3.57
CA LEU A 118 -19.55 10.00 2.58
C LEU A 118 -20.78 10.75 3.14
N GLN A 119 -21.61 10.09 3.94
CA GLN A 119 -22.76 10.72 4.58
C GLN A 119 -22.38 11.78 5.61
N HIS A 120 -21.26 11.60 6.33
CA HIS A 120 -20.76 12.60 7.28
C HIS A 120 -20.32 13.89 6.57
N PHE A 121 -19.58 13.75 5.47
CA PHE A 121 -19.04 14.89 4.73
C PHE A 121 -20.03 15.52 3.76
N LYS A 122 -21.10 14.81 3.37
CA LYS A 122 -22.18 15.39 2.58
C LYS A 122 -23.14 16.18 3.48
N PRO A 123 -23.29 17.51 3.29
CA PRO A 123 -24.29 18.25 4.02
C PRO A 123 -25.69 17.71 3.68
N ILE A 124 -26.50 17.47 4.72
CA ILE A 124 -27.82 16.84 4.62
C ILE A 124 -28.77 17.60 3.67
N ASN A 125 -28.49 18.87 3.31
CA ASN A 125 -29.34 19.61 2.37
C ASN A 125 -28.56 20.62 1.50
N PHE A 126 -27.78 20.15 0.51
CA PHE A 126 -27.27 21.05 -0.54
C PHE A 126 -28.41 21.77 -1.27
N VAL A 127 -29.52 21.07 -1.55
CA VAL A 127 -30.70 21.65 -2.24
C VAL A 127 -31.40 22.73 -1.40
N ALA A 128 -31.50 22.58 -0.07
CA ALA A 128 -32.14 23.61 0.75
C ALA A 128 -31.21 24.82 0.97
N ALA A 129 -29.91 24.60 1.15
CA ALA A 129 -28.93 25.67 1.24
C ALA A 129 -28.85 26.46 -0.08
N GLU A 130 -28.86 25.78 -1.22
CA GLU A 130 -28.84 26.41 -2.53
C GLU A 130 -30.18 27.11 -2.83
N ARG A 131 -31.33 26.51 -2.50
CA ARG A 131 -32.64 27.20 -2.55
C ARG A 131 -32.70 28.42 -1.64
N ALA A 132 -32.13 28.37 -0.43
CA ALA A 132 -32.08 29.52 0.46
C ALA A 132 -31.19 30.64 -0.09
N ARG A 133 -30.08 30.30 -0.76
CA ARG A 133 -29.21 31.27 -1.46
C ARG A 133 -29.88 31.89 -2.69
N PHE A 134 -30.68 31.12 -3.42
CA PHE A 134 -31.43 31.62 -4.59
C PHE A 134 -32.72 32.35 -4.22
N ASN A 135 -33.36 32.03 -3.10
CA ASN A 135 -34.62 32.65 -2.66
C ASN A 135 -34.41 33.87 -1.73
N GLY A 136 -33.16 34.25 -1.47
CA GLY A 136 -32.79 35.43 -0.67
C GLY A 136 -32.36 36.65 -1.50
N LEU A 137 -32.45 36.57 -2.84
CA LEU A 137 -32.34 37.70 -3.78
C LEU A 137 -33.75 38.14 -4.21
#